data_AF-A0A3C2AT38-F1
#
_entry.id   AF-A0A3C2AT38-F1
#
_cell.length_a   1.000
_cell.length_b   1.000
_cell.length_c   1.000
_cell.angle_alpha   90.00
_cell.angle_beta   90.00
_cell.angle_gamma   90.00
#
_symmetry.space_group_name_H-M   'P 1'
#
loop_
_entity.id
_entity.type
_entity.pdbx_description
1 polymer ?
#
loop_
_entity_poly.entity_id
_entity_poly.type
_entity_poly.pdbx_seq_one_letter_code
_entity_poly.pdbx_strand_id
1 'polypeptide(L)' 'MPEDLQDFGPQPQTVFAFTDETTLKTMVRSNPGWVVLQNGRVTAKYHYNDTPN' A
#
# COMPACT_ATOMS: atom_id res chain seq x y z
N MET A 1 -6.88 -7.64 4.12
CA MET A 1 -5.76 -6.90 4.72
C MET A 1 -5.65 -7.38 6.17
N PRO A 2 -4.47 -7.53 6.80
CA PRO A 2 -4.39 -7.81 8.24
C PRO A 2 -5.31 -6.89 9.04
N GLU A 3 -5.98 -7.40 10.09
CA GLU A 3 -7.00 -6.67 10.86
C GLU A 3 -6.47 -5.34 11.42
N ASP A 4 -5.22 -5.36 11.87
CA ASP A 4 -4.48 -4.24 12.46
C ASP A 4 -4.16 -3.15 11.43
N LEU A 5 -4.24 -3.48 10.14
CA LEU A 5 -3.99 -2.56 9.04
C LEU A 5 -5.26 -1.92 8.48
N GLN A 6 -6.45 -2.37 8.90
CA GLN A 6 -7.73 -1.80 8.42
C GLN A 6 -7.91 -0.33 8.85
N ASP A 7 -7.36 0.04 10.01
CA ASP A 7 -7.39 1.42 10.53
C ASP A 7 -6.50 2.38 9.71
N PHE A 8 -5.55 1.85 8.93
CA PHE A 8 -4.62 2.63 8.10
C PHE A 8 -5.15 2.90 6.69
N GLY A 9 -6.44 2.67 6.44
CA GLY A 9 -7.10 3.05 5.20
C GLY A 9 -7.05 4.57 4.92
N PRO A 10 -7.25 4.98 3.66
CA PRO A 10 -7.32 6.39 3.31
C PRO A 10 -8.45 7.08 4.08
N GLN A 11 -8.09 8.10 4.86
CA GLN A 11 -9.03 8.97 5.56
C GLN A 11 -9.44 10.12 4.61
N PRO A 12 -10.57 10.82 4.87
CA PRO A 12 -11.02 11.93 4.03
C PRO A 12 -9.96 13.02 3.79
N GLN A 13 -9.05 13.20 4.74
CA GLN A 13 -7.95 14.16 4.71
C GLN A 13 -6.59 13.56 4.29
N THR A 14 -6.53 12.29 3.85
CA THR A 14 -5.28 11.68 3.41
C THR A 14 -4.78 12.37 2.14
N VAL A 15 -3.57 12.91 2.20
CA VAL A 15 -2.94 13.60 1.08
C VAL A 15 -2.54 12.60 0.00
N PHE A 16 -2.98 12.85 -1.22
CA PHE A 16 -2.47 12.13 -2.39
C PHE A 16 -1.10 12.67 -2.77
N ALA A 17 -0.10 11.79 -2.74
CA ALA A 17 1.24 12.09 -3.23
C ALA A 17 1.42 11.58 -4.66
N PHE A 18 2.26 12.26 -5.44
CA PHE A 18 2.61 11.88 -6.81
C PHE A 18 4.05 11.40 -6.88
N THR A 19 4.30 10.46 -7.79
CA THR A 19 5.65 9.97 -8.10
C THR A 19 5.71 9.60 -9.59
N ASP A 20 6.91 9.35 -10.10
CA ASP A 20 7.12 8.89 -11.48
C ASP A 20 6.46 7.51 -11.72
N GLU A 21 5.86 7.32 -12.90
CA GLU A 21 5.10 6.12 -13.25
C GLU A 21 5.97 4.86 -13.21
N THR A 22 7.18 4.93 -13.78
CA THR A 22 8.09 3.79 -13.86
C THR A 22 8.54 3.41 -12.45
N THR A 23 8.88 4.41 -11.66
CA THR A 23 9.30 4.24 -10.27
C THR A 23 8.19 3.58 -9.45
N LEU A 24 6.94 4.05 -9.57
CA LEU A 24 5.80 3.47 -8.86
C LEU A 24 5.57 2.01 -9.23
N LYS A 25 5.61 1.67 -10.53
CA LYS A 25 5.41 0.29 -11.01
C LYS A 25 6.49 -0.68 -10.54
N THR A 26 7.72 -0.22 -10.34
CA THR A 26 8.78 -1.09 -9.76
C THR A 26 8.54 -1.36 -8.27
N MET A 27 7.98 -0.40 -7.54
CA MET A 27 7.66 -0.54 -6.12
C MET A 27 6.37 -1.35 -5.90
N VAL A 28 5.30 -1.07 -6.65
CA VAL A 28 3.98 -1.70 -6.53
C VAL A 28 3.58 -2.27 -7.89
N ARG A 29 3.67 -3.60 -8.04
CA ARG A 29 3.33 -4.31 -9.29
C ARG A 29 1.88 -4.78 -9.37
N SER A 30 1.17 -4.76 -8.24
CA SER A 30 -0.24 -5.14 -8.15
C SER A 30 -1.13 -3.94 -8.45
N ASN A 31 -2.25 -4.16 -9.14
CA ASN A 31 -3.19 -3.09 -9.49
C ASN A 31 -4.65 -3.50 -9.18
N PRO A 32 -5.24 -3.06 -8.06
CA PRO A 32 -4.65 -2.24 -6.99
C PRO A 32 -3.67 -3.03 -6.11
N GLY A 33 -2.68 -2.33 -5.55
CA GLY A 33 -1.63 -2.92 -4.73
C GLY A 33 -1.34 -2.09 -3.49
N TRP A 34 -0.90 -2.77 -2.43
CA TRP A 34 -0.61 -2.17 -1.13
C TRP A 34 0.84 -2.46 -0.74
N VAL A 35 1.49 -1.49 -0.09
CA VAL A 35 2.81 -1.65 0.54
C VAL A 35 2.69 -1.18 1.97
N VAL A 36 3.10 -2.03 2.90
CA VAL A 36 3.12 -1.72 4.33
C VAL A 36 4.52 -1.29 4.70
N LEU A 37 4.63 -0.10 5.28
CA LEU A 37 5.88 0.48 5.74
C LEU A 37 5.85 0.61 7.25
N GLN A 38 6.91 0.16 7.91
CA GLN A 38 7.15 0.38 9.32
C GLN A 38 8.52 1.01 9.50
N ASN A 39 8.57 2.25 9.99
CA ASN A 39 9.81 3.01 10.21
C ASN A 39 10.74 3.01 8.97
N GLY A 40 10.18 3.20 7.78
CA GLY A 40 10.93 3.22 6.52
C GLY A 40 11.31 1.85 5.94
N ARG A 41 10.96 0.74 6.62
CA ARG A 41 11.15 -0.63 6.12
C ARG A 41 9.86 -1.17 5.53
N VAL A 42 9.95 -1.80 4.35
CA VAL A 42 8.84 -2.58 3.78
C VAL A 42 8.67 -3.86 4.57
N THR A 43 7.53 -4.02 5.24
CA THR A 43 7.19 -5.22 6.02
C THR A 43 6.31 -6.18 5.26
N ALA A 44 5.47 -5.68 4.35
CA ALA A 44 4.61 -6.51 3.50
C ALA A 44 4.20 -5.80 2.20
N LYS A 45 3.78 -6.60 1.23
CA LYS A 45 3.22 -6.15 -0.05
C LYS A 45 2.04 -7.05 -0.40
N TYR A 46 0.92 -6.46 -0.80
CA TYR A 46 -0.29 -7.22 -1.11
C TYR A 46 -0.85 -6.83 -2.47
N HIS A 47 -1.31 -7.84 -3.21
CA HIS A 47 -2.32 -7.63 -4.24
C HIS A 47 -3.67 -7.47 -3.56
N TYR A 48 -4.54 -6.58 -4.05
CA TYR A 48 -5.88 -6.37 -3.47
C TYR A 48 -6.65 -7.68 -3.24
N ASN A 49 -6.61 -8.58 -4.23
CA ASN A 49 -7.27 -9.90 -4.17
C ASN A 49 -6.63 -10.90 -3.20
N ASP A 50 -5.35 -10.75 -2.87
CA ASP A 50 -4.58 -11.71 -2.06
C ASP A 50 -4.34 -11.20 -0.65
N THR A 51 -5.07 -10.16 -0.23
CA THR A 51 -4.94 -9.69 1.15
C THR A 51 -5.54 -10.71 2.11
N PRO A 52 -4.92 -10.94 3.28
CA PRO A 52 -5.49 -11.80 4.33
C PRO A 52 -6.90 -11.34 4.71
N ASN A 53 -7.89 -12.22 4.78
CA ASN A 53 -9.20 -11.85 5.34
C ASN A 53 -9.09 -11.58 6.83
#